data_AF-A0AAV7N2R4-F1
#
_entry.id   AF-A0AAV7N2R4-F1
#
_cell.length_a   1.000
_cell.length_b   1.000
_cell.length_c   1.000
_cell.angle_alpha   90.00
_cell.angle_beta   90.00
_cell.angle_gamma   90.00
#
_symmetry.space_group_name_H-M   'P 1'
#
loop_
_entity.id
_entity.type
_entity.pdbx_description
1 polymer ?
#
loop_
_entity_poly.entity_id
_entity_poly.type
_entity_poly.pdbx_seq_one_letter_code
_entity_poly.pdbx_strand_id
1 'polypeptide(L)'
;MSWDYTGTQQLLHSLDDLLVAPDRSETDALNAETVSPSPSLHLIYQTIMAQHKQTQRDSKKARVATKQLQVAVSKVAKTCSEIGERIAAIECRADVVESDLGAVTKQAAMHETQLSDIQWKVEDFENRQRRNNLCLIGIQEGEVVITPQLVLLGIDGVVYLEYSQRFLFLAMSVARCCITSDWLESTPPTFNYWLARMCSMFYLEMGSYVRKGRTRRRIGEAIWAPFAQWLGNNRVMFVGDLSM
;
A
#
# COMPACT_ATOMS: atom_id res chain seq x y z
N MET A 1 -26.88 -21.03 -32.13
CA MET A 1 -27.14 -21.86 -33.32
C MET A 1 -28.40 -22.67 -33.05
N SER A 2 -29.53 -22.18 -33.56
CA SER A 2 -30.85 -22.82 -33.44
C SER A 2 -30.95 -23.94 -34.46
N TRP A 3 -31.16 -25.18 -34.01
CA TRP A 3 -31.49 -26.29 -34.90
C TRP A 3 -33.01 -26.28 -35.11
N ASP A 4 -33.45 -25.76 -36.25
CA ASP A 4 -34.87 -25.73 -36.62
C ASP A 4 -35.41 -27.15 -36.79
N TYR A 5 -36.32 -27.51 -35.88
CA TYR A 5 -36.98 -28.80 -35.75
C TYR A 5 -38.22 -28.93 -36.65
N THR A 6 -38.24 -28.23 -37.78
CA THR A 6 -39.41 -28.15 -38.67
C THR A 6 -39.44 -29.28 -39.71
N GLY A 7 -38.29 -29.88 -40.05
CA GLY A 7 -38.21 -30.94 -41.05
C GLY A 7 -38.76 -32.31 -40.62
N THR A 8 -38.79 -32.62 -39.32
CA THR A 8 -39.21 -33.95 -38.83
C THR A 8 -40.72 -34.09 -38.64
N GLN A 9 -41.47 -33.00 -38.51
CA GLN A 9 -42.94 -33.06 -38.42
C GLN A 9 -43.61 -33.33 -39.77
N GLN A 10 -42.99 -32.98 -40.89
CA GLN A 10 -43.55 -33.27 -42.22
C GLN A 10 -43.52 -34.76 -42.61
N LEU A 11 -42.59 -35.55 -42.06
CA LEU A 11 -42.49 -36.99 -42.35
C LEU A 11 -43.45 -37.86 -41.51
N LEU A 12 -43.91 -37.37 -40.35
CA LEU A 12 -44.88 -38.10 -39.53
C LEU A 12 -46.31 -37.98 -40.08
N HIS A 13 -46.67 -36.88 -40.72
CA HIS A 13 -47.98 -36.74 -41.35
C HIS A 13 -48.17 -37.57 -42.63
N SER A 14 -47.10 -37.93 -43.35
CA SER A 14 -47.24 -38.75 -44.58
C SER A 14 -47.40 -40.25 -44.31
N LEU A 15 -47.20 -40.72 -43.08
CA LEU A 15 -47.32 -42.13 -42.71
C LEU A 15 -48.72 -42.50 -42.21
N ASP A 16 -49.46 -41.54 -41.65
CA ASP A 16 -50.86 -41.76 -41.25
C ASP A 16 -51.80 -41.87 -42.47
N ASP A 17 -51.47 -41.23 -43.59
CA ASP A 17 -52.23 -41.35 -44.85
C ASP A 17 -52.07 -42.72 -45.54
N LEU A 18 -51.08 -43.53 -45.16
CA LEU A 18 -50.88 -44.90 -45.67
C LEU A 18 -51.57 -45.98 -44.81
N LEU A 19 -52.21 -45.61 -43.70
CA LEU A 19 -52.97 -46.50 -42.81
C LEU A 19 -54.48 -46.31 -42.94
N VAL A 20 -54.96 -45.85 -44.10
CA VAL A 20 -56.38 -45.95 -44.46
C VAL A 20 -56.74 -47.42 -44.59
N ALA A 21 -57.53 -47.91 -43.62
CA ALA A 21 -58.02 -49.27 -43.56
C ALA A 21 -58.77 -49.63 -44.87
N PRO A 22 -58.53 -50.83 -45.45
CA PRO A 22 -59.34 -51.28 -46.57
C PRO A 22 -60.77 -51.50 -46.09
N ASP A 23 -61.70 -50.85 -46.78
CA ASP A 23 -63.13 -50.92 -46.57
C ASP A 23 -63.59 -52.39 -46.63
N ARG A 24 -64.16 -52.88 -45.52
CA ARG A 24 -64.66 -54.26 -45.42
C ARG A 24 -66.14 -54.27 -45.80
N SER A 25 -66.40 -54.26 -47.10
CA SER A 25 -67.70 -54.65 -47.63
C SER A 25 -67.49 -55.52 -48.87
N GLU A 26 -67.48 -56.84 -48.67
CA GLU A 26 -67.99 -57.88 -49.59
C GLU A 26 -67.48 -59.24 -49.10
N THR A 27 -68.29 -59.86 -48.25
CA THR A 27 -68.24 -61.29 -47.99
C THR A 27 -69.10 -61.99 -49.02
N ASP A 28 -68.51 -62.33 -50.17
CA ASP A 28 -69.12 -63.29 -51.09
C ASP A 28 -68.53 -64.69 -50.88
N ALA A 29 -69.44 -65.61 -50.65
CA ALA A 29 -69.22 -67.01 -50.36
C ALA A 29 -68.64 -67.72 -51.59
N LEU A 30 -67.35 -68.05 -51.56
CA LEU A 30 -66.74 -69.02 -52.45
C LEU A 30 -66.14 -70.18 -51.64
N ASN A 31 -66.83 -71.30 -51.78
CA ASN A 31 -66.45 -72.70 -51.55
C ASN A 31 -65.07 -72.96 -50.93
N ALA A 32 -65.11 -73.47 -49.71
CA ALA A 32 -63.98 -74.07 -49.01
C ALA A 32 -63.59 -75.41 -49.65
N GLU A 33 -62.72 -75.39 -50.65
CA GLU A 33 -61.80 -76.50 -50.86
C GLU A 33 -60.75 -76.46 -49.74
N THR A 34 -60.83 -77.43 -48.83
CA THR A 34 -59.83 -77.69 -47.79
C THR A 34 -58.52 -78.16 -48.43
N VAL A 35 -57.78 -77.23 -49.02
CA VAL A 35 -56.37 -77.42 -49.36
C VAL A 35 -55.60 -77.40 -48.05
N SER A 36 -55.18 -78.59 -47.60
CA SER A 36 -54.23 -78.75 -46.50
C SER A 36 -53.02 -77.82 -46.76
N PRO A 37 -52.77 -76.80 -45.93
CA PRO A 37 -51.64 -75.91 -46.16
C PRO A 37 -50.37 -76.74 -46.19
N SER A 38 -49.56 -76.53 -47.24
CA SER A 38 -48.28 -77.19 -47.38
C SER A 38 -47.48 -77.01 -46.07
N PRO A 39 -46.87 -78.08 -45.49
CA PRO A 39 -46.13 -78.02 -44.23
C PRO A 39 -45.08 -76.89 -44.18
N SER A 40 -44.57 -76.46 -45.33
CA SER A 40 -43.63 -75.35 -45.48
C SER A 40 -44.23 -73.98 -45.13
N LEU A 41 -45.50 -73.71 -45.47
CA LEU A 41 -46.15 -72.42 -45.17
C LEU A 41 -46.42 -72.24 -43.68
N HIS A 42 -46.74 -73.33 -42.97
CA HIS A 42 -46.95 -73.29 -41.53
C HIS A 42 -45.66 -72.93 -40.78
N LEU A 43 -44.52 -73.50 -41.19
CA LEU A 43 -43.21 -73.20 -40.61
C LEU A 43 -42.79 -71.74 -40.85
N ILE A 44 -43.03 -71.22 -42.06
CA ILE A 44 -42.78 -69.82 -42.41
C ILE A 44 -43.62 -68.90 -41.51
N TYR A 45 -44.91 -69.20 -41.35
CA TYR A 45 -45.79 -68.41 -40.49
C TYR A 45 -45.36 -68.41 -39.01
N GLN A 46 -45.01 -69.58 -38.46
CA GLN A 46 -44.49 -69.65 -37.08
C GLN A 46 -43.21 -68.83 -36.90
N THR A 47 -42.31 -68.86 -37.88
CA THR A 47 -41.06 -68.08 -37.86
C THR A 47 -41.33 -66.58 -37.89
N ILE A 48 -42.24 -66.13 -38.77
CA ILE A 48 -42.65 -64.71 -38.85
C ILE A 48 -43.27 -64.26 -37.53
N MET A 49 -44.16 -65.05 -36.93
CA MET A 49 -44.80 -64.70 -35.66
C MET A 49 -43.80 -64.68 -34.49
N ALA A 50 -42.82 -65.57 -34.48
CA ALA A 50 -41.74 -65.57 -33.49
C ALA A 50 -40.86 -64.31 -33.63
N GLN A 51 -40.48 -63.95 -34.86
CA GLN A 51 -39.73 -62.72 -35.14
C GLN A 51 -40.53 -61.46 -34.79
N HIS A 52 -41.83 -61.43 -35.08
CA HIS A 52 -42.69 -60.31 -34.70
C HIS A 52 -42.79 -60.15 -33.17
N LYS A 53 -42.95 -61.26 -32.43
CA LYS A 53 -42.92 -61.21 -30.96
C LYS A 53 -41.58 -60.73 -30.42
N GLN A 54 -40.48 -61.14 -31.04
CA GLN A 54 -39.14 -60.73 -30.63
C GLN A 54 -38.91 -59.23 -30.88
N THR A 55 -39.24 -58.73 -32.09
CA THR A 55 -39.16 -57.30 -32.43
C THR A 55 -40.06 -56.44 -31.53
N GLN A 56 -41.25 -56.91 -31.14
CA GLN A 56 -42.08 -56.21 -30.14
C GLN A 56 -41.44 -56.16 -28.75
N ARG A 57 -40.74 -57.22 -28.31
CA ARG A 57 -40.01 -57.22 -27.03
C ARG A 57 -38.83 -56.24 -27.08
N ASP A 58 -38.10 -56.24 -28.19
CA ASP A 58 -36.94 -55.38 -28.37
C ASP A 58 -37.34 -53.91 -28.53
N SER A 59 -38.46 -53.62 -29.20
CA SER A 59 -39.01 -52.25 -29.27
C SER A 59 -39.47 -51.74 -27.89
N LYS A 60 -40.06 -52.60 -27.06
CA LYS A 60 -40.40 -52.27 -25.67
C LYS A 60 -39.16 -51.98 -24.84
N LYS A 61 -38.11 -52.81 -24.94
CA LYS A 61 -36.83 -52.58 -24.26
C LYS A 61 -36.18 -51.26 -24.71
N ALA A 62 -36.16 -50.98 -26.01
CA ALA A 62 -35.65 -49.74 -26.57
C ALA A 62 -36.44 -48.51 -26.06
N ARG A 63 -37.77 -48.61 -25.94
CA ARG A 63 -38.60 -47.54 -25.33
C ARG A 63 -38.29 -47.29 -23.86
N VAL A 64 -37.98 -48.32 -23.09
CA VAL A 64 -37.57 -48.15 -21.68
C VAL A 64 -36.19 -47.51 -21.59
N ALA A 65 -35.22 -47.99 -22.38
CA ALA A 65 -33.87 -47.45 -22.41
C ALA A 65 -33.85 -45.97 -22.85
N THR A 66 -34.62 -45.60 -23.86
CA THR A 66 -34.75 -44.20 -24.32
C THR A 66 -35.35 -43.30 -23.24
N LYS A 67 -36.39 -43.75 -22.50
CA LYS A 67 -36.92 -42.99 -21.35
C LYS A 67 -35.89 -42.81 -20.23
N GLN A 68 -35.16 -43.87 -19.89
CA GLN A 68 -34.09 -43.79 -18.88
C GLN A 68 -32.99 -42.82 -19.31
N LEU A 69 -32.60 -42.85 -20.58
CA LEU A 69 -31.62 -41.94 -21.14
C LEU A 69 -32.12 -40.50 -21.13
N GLN A 70 -33.39 -40.25 -21.45
CA GLN A 70 -34.00 -38.92 -21.39
C GLN A 70 -33.99 -38.36 -19.96
N VAL A 71 -34.30 -39.18 -18.96
CA VAL A 71 -34.21 -38.79 -17.54
C VAL A 71 -32.77 -38.47 -17.15
N ALA A 72 -31.81 -39.32 -17.54
CA ALA A 72 -30.39 -39.09 -17.25
C ALA A 72 -29.89 -37.78 -17.90
N VAL A 73 -30.22 -37.54 -19.16
CA VAL A 73 -29.88 -36.30 -19.88
C VAL A 73 -30.50 -35.08 -19.19
N SER A 74 -31.77 -35.15 -18.77
CA SER A 74 -32.43 -34.04 -18.07
C SER A 74 -31.76 -33.72 -16.72
N LYS A 75 -31.30 -34.76 -16.01
CA LYS A 75 -30.58 -34.60 -14.74
C LYS A 75 -29.22 -33.95 -14.97
N VAL A 76 -28.48 -34.40 -15.98
CA VAL A 76 -27.19 -33.82 -16.36
C VAL A 76 -27.35 -32.36 -16.77
N ALA A 77 -28.33 -32.04 -17.62
CA ALA A 77 -28.61 -30.69 -18.05
C ALA A 77 -28.90 -29.75 -16.86
N LYS A 78 -29.71 -30.21 -15.89
CA LYS A 78 -29.97 -29.46 -14.67
C LYS A 78 -28.69 -29.21 -13.86
N THR A 79 -27.87 -30.24 -13.64
CA THR A 79 -26.61 -30.08 -12.90
C THR A 79 -25.63 -29.16 -13.62
N CYS A 80 -25.58 -29.18 -14.96
CA CYS A 80 -24.75 -28.26 -15.74
C CYS A 80 -25.22 -26.81 -15.58
N SER A 81 -26.53 -26.56 -15.55
CA SER A 81 -27.09 -25.23 -15.31
C SER A 81 -26.71 -24.71 -13.92
N GLU A 82 -26.91 -25.52 -12.87
CA GLU A 82 -26.56 -25.15 -11.49
C GLU A 82 -25.07 -24.88 -11.32
N ILE A 83 -24.21 -25.67 -11.97
CA ILE A 83 -22.76 -25.44 -11.99
C ILE A 83 -22.42 -24.15 -12.73
N GLY A 84 -23.07 -23.87 -13.86
CA GLY A 84 -22.89 -22.64 -14.63
C GLY A 84 -23.22 -21.39 -13.81
N GLU A 85 -24.33 -21.40 -13.08
CA GLU A 85 -24.71 -20.30 -12.17
C GLU A 85 -23.68 -20.10 -11.05
N ARG A 86 -23.15 -21.20 -10.48
CA ARG A 86 -22.11 -21.14 -9.45
C ARG A 86 -20.80 -20.59 -9.98
N ILE A 87 -20.41 -20.94 -11.20
CA ILE A 87 -19.20 -20.42 -11.85
C ILE A 87 -19.36 -18.91 -12.05
N ALA A 88 -20.48 -18.46 -12.63
CA ALA A 88 -20.74 -17.03 -12.83
C ALA A 88 -20.72 -16.23 -11.51
N ALA A 89 -21.26 -16.80 -10.44
CA ALA A 89 -21.21 -16.18 -9.11
C ALA A 89 -19.79 -16.11 -8.52
N ILE A 90 -18.94 -17.11 -8.80
CA ILE A 90 -17.54 -17.11 -8.37
C ILE A 90 -16.73 -16.09 -9.18
N GLU A 91 -16.94 -16.02 -10.49
CA GLU A 91 -16.27 -15.04 -11.37
C GLU A 91 -16.57 -13.60 -10.93
N CYS A 92 -17.85 -13.28 -10.70
CA CYS A 92 -18.25 -11.97 -10.20
C CYS A 92 -17.59 -11.63 -8.84
N ARG A 93 -17.45 -12.61 -7.94
CA ARG A 93 -16.74 -12.41 -6.66
C ARG A 93 -15.24 -12.23 -6.86
N ALA A 94 -14.64 -12.92 -7.82
CA ALA A 94 -13.23 -12.77 -8.14
C ALA A 94 -12.94 -11.34 -8.63
N ASP A 95 -13.75 -10.81 -9.55
CA ASP A 95 -13.60 -9.45 -10.07
C ASP A 95 -13.65 -8.38 -8.95
N VAL A 96 -14.56 -8.54 -7.99
CA VAL A 96 -14.65 -7.64 -6.83
C VAL A 96 -13.39 -7.72 -5.97
N VAL A 97 -12.93 -8.94 -5.66
CA VAL A 97 -11.72 -9.15 -4.85
C VAL A 97 -10.48 -8.60 -5.55
N GLU A 98 -10.37 -8.75 -6.87
CA GLU A 98 -9.27 -8.19 -7.65
C GLU A 98 -9.27 -6.65 -7.63
N SER A 99 -10.46 -6.03 -7.70
CA SER A 99 -10.62 -4.59 -7.57
C SER A 99 -10.20 -4.08 -6.19
N ASP A 100 -10.68 -4.74 -5.13
CA ASP A 100 -10.35 -4.40 -3.74
C ASP A 100 -8.85 -4.56 -3.47
N LEU A 101 -8.25 -5.66 -3.97
CA LEU A 101 -6.81 -5.90 -3.87
C LEU A 101 -6.03 -4.77 -4.52
N GLY A 102 -6.42 -4.32 -5.72
CA GLY A 102 -5.79 -3.21 -6.41
C GLY A 102 -5.87 -1.88 -5.63
N ALA A 103 -6.99 -1.62 -4.95
CA ALA A 103 -7.14 -0.44 -4.09
C ALA A 103 -6.22 -0.51 -2.85
N VAL A 104 -6.18 -1.66 -2.17
CA VAL A 104 -5.33 -1.88 -0.99
C VAL A 104 -3.84 -1.78 -1.35
N THR A 105 -3.41 -2.35 -2.49
CA THR A 105 -2.01 -2.24 -2.94
C THR A 105 -1.61 -0.79 -3.18
N LYS A 106 -2.49 0.03 -3.78
CA LYS A 106 -2.21 1.48 -3.97
C LYS A 106 -2.09 2.21 -2.64
N GLN A 107 -2.96 1.91 -1.68
CA GLN A 107 -2.91 2.52 -0.35
C GLN A 107 -1.64 2.13 0.40
N ALA A 108 -1.23 0.86 0.32
CA ALA A 108 0.02 0.40 0.92
C ALA A 108 1.23 1.15 0.35
N ALA A 109 1.32 1.29 -0.98
CA ALA A 109 2.40 2.05 -1.62
C ALA A 109 2.43 3.53 -1.20
N MET A 110 1.26 4.16 -1.03
CA MET A 110 1.18 5.52 -0.49
C MET A 110 1.71 5.61 0.95
N HIS A 111 1.32 4.67 1.82
CA HIS A 111 1.78 4.66 3.21
C HIS A 111 3.29 4.38 3.32
N GLU A 112 3.84 3.49 2.48
CA GLU A 112 5.29 3.24 2.43
C GLU A 112 6.07 4.50 2.05
N THR A 113 5.57 5.26 1.08
CA THR A 113 6.17 6.54 0.68
C THR A 113 6.12 7.55 1.83
N GLN A 114 4.98 7.67 2.51
CA GLN A 114 4.83 8.56 3.67
C GLN A 114 5.74 8.18 4.84
N LEU A 115 5.90 6.87 5.12
CA LEU A 115 6.81 6.39 6.14
C LEU A 115 8.27 6.73 5.81
N SER A 116 8.67 6.55 4.55
CA SER A 116 10.00 6.93 4.08
C SER A 116 10.26 8.43 4.26
N ASP A 117 9.31 9.28 3.85
CA ASP A 117 9.42 10.74 4.02
C ASP A 117 9.52 11.17 5.49
N ILE A 118 8.74 10.53 6.38
CA ILE A 118 8.81 10.80 7.82
C ILE A 118 10.16 10.34 8.38
N GLN A 119 10.64 9.17 7.99
CA GLN A 119 11.94 8.65 8.42
C GLN A 119 13.07 9.62 8.05
N TRP A 120 13.09 10.11 6.81
CA TRP A 120 14.06 11.12 6.35
C TRP A 120 14.00 12.40 7.20
N LYS A 121 12.81 12.87 7.55
CA LYS A 121 12.64 14.05 8.42
C LYS A 121 13.16 13.80 9.83
N VAL A 122 12.89 12.62 10.40
CA VAL A 122 13.41 12.23 11.72
C VAL A 122 14.93 12.21 11.71
N GLU A 123 15.53 11.57 10.71
CA GLU A 123 17.00 11.53 10.54
C GLU A 123 17.60 12.94 10.39
N ASP A 124 16.96 13.83 9.63
CA ASP A 124 17.41 15.23 9.50
C ASP A 124 17.30 15.97 10.85
N PHE A 125 16.21 15.79 11.60
CA PHE A 125 16.06 16.39 12.93
C PHE A 125 17.09 15.87 13.93
N GLU A 126 17.32 14.55 13.97
CA GLU A 126 18.36 13.96 14.82
C GLU A 126 19.74 14.47 14.44
N ASN A 127 20.04 14.58 13.15
CA ASN A 127 21.31 15.11 12.68
C ASN A 127 21.48 16.59 13.05
N ARG A 128 20.44 17.42 12.93
CA ARG A 128 20.45 18.82 13.37
C ARG A 128 20.63 18.93 14.88
N GLN A 129 19.99 18.06 15.67
CA GLN A 129 20.16 18.02 17.12
C GLN A 129 21.59 17.62 17.50
N ARG A 130 22.17 16.60 16.85
CA ARG A 130 23.56 16.15 17.09
C ARG A 130 24.59 17.18 16.67
N ARG A 131 24.36 17.96 15.60
CA ARG A 131 25.29 19.01 15.15
C ARG A 131 25.55 20.09 16.22
N ASN A 132 24.58 20.33 17.09
CA ASN A 132 24.71 21.31 18.17
C ASN A 132 25.09 20.69 19.52
N ASN A 133 25.13 19.35 19.62
CA ASN A 133 25.43 18.64 20.86
C ASN A 133 26.83 18.03 20.80
N LEU A 134 27.76 18.56 21.60
CA LEU A 134 29.09 17.99 21.75
C LEU A 134 29.02 16.72 22.64
N CYS A 135 29.32 15.54 22.08
CA CYS A 135 29.39 14.30 22.84
C CYS A 135 30.80 14.10 23.40
N LEU A 136 30.95 14.11 24.73
CA LEU A 136 32.23 13.85 25.40
C LEU A 136 32.34 12.36 25.72
N ILE A 137 33.28 11.69 25.05
CA ILE A 137 33.54 10.26 25.23
C ILE A 137 34.82 10.10 26.05
N GLY A 138 34.79 9.33 27.14
CA GLY A 138 35.97 8.98 27.93
C GLY A 138 36.30 9.91 29.09
N ILE A 139 35.39 10.78 29.52
CA ILE A 139 35.56 11.56 30.75
C ILE A 139 35.07 10.72 31.93
N GLN A 140 35.92 10.50 32.94
CA GLN A 140 35.53 9.85 34.19
C GLN A 140 34.52 10.74 34.94
N GLU A 141 33.45 10.14 35.45
CA GLU A 141 32.46 10.84 36.28
C GLU A 141 33.10 11.22 37.62
N GLY A 142 33.67 12.42 37.72
CA GLY A 142 34.28 12.94 38.96
C GLY A 142 35.10 14.21 38.74
N GLU A 143 34.74 15.26 39.47
CA GLU A 143 35.37 16.59 39.52
C GLU A 143 35.71 17.25 38.16
N VAL A 144 34.77 18.10 37.71
CA VAL A 144 34.97 18.96 36.52
C VAL A 144 35.97 20.06 36.86
N VAL A 145 37.25 19.81 36.59
CA VAL A 145 38.27 20.86 36.54
C VAL A 145 38.05 21.67 35.26
N ILE A 146 37.65 22.93 35.42
CA ILE A 146 37.34 23.81 34.29
C ILE A 146 38.64 24.21 33.59
N THR A 147 38.97 23.51 32.51
CA THR A 147 40.07 23.89 31.62
C THR A 147 39.56 24.79 30.49
N PRO A 148 40.41 25.67 29.92
CA PRO A 148 40.05 26.50 28.76
C PRO A 148 39.48 25.70 27.57
N GLN A 149 39.85 24.41 27.45
CA GLN A 149 39.32 23.51 26.42
C GLN A 149 37.83 23.18 26.62
N LEU A 150 37.35 23.07 27.86
CA LEU A 150 35.94 22.77 28.19
C LEU A 150 34.98 23.85 27.63
N VAL A 151 35.46 25.09 27.58
CA VAL A 151 34.71 26.28 27.16
C VAL A 151 34.82 26.51 25.65
N LEU A 152 36.00 26.25 25.07
CA LEU A 152 36.21 26.32 23.61
C LEU A 152 35.32 25.33 22.84
N LEU A 153 34.90 24.24 23.48
CA LEU A 153 34.09 23.20 22.85
C LEU A 153 32.59 23.30 23.17
N GLY A 154 32.18 24.12 24.15
CA GLY A 154 30.78 24.45 24.42
C GLY A 154 30.00 23.34 25.10
N ILE A 155 30.30 23.11 26.38
CA ILE A 155 29.60 22.14 27.23
C ILE A 155 28.64 22.88 28.16
N ASP A 156 27.38 22.44 28.23
CA ASP A 156 26.39 23.00 29.15
C ASP A 156 26.64 22.49 30.59
N GLY A 157 26.93 23.43 31.49
CA GLY A 157 27.07 23.19 32.92
C GLY A 157 26.89 24.48 33.72
N VAL A 158 26.38 24.38 34.94
CA VAL A 158 26.26 25.54 35.85
C VAL A 158 27.62 25.78 36.50
N VAL A 159 28.30 26.85 36.09
CA VAL A 159 29.65 27.17 36.56
C VAL A 159 29.62 28.41 37.47
N TYR A 160 30.19 28.30 38.67
CA TYR A 160 30.46 29.43 39.56
C TYR A 160 31.85 30.00 39.25
N LEU A 161 31.91 31.04 38.43
CA LEU A 161 33.17 31.71 38.05
C LEU A 161 33.40 32.98 38.87
N GLU A 162 34.65 33.19 39.29
CA GLU A 162 35.12 34.48 39.79
C GLU A 162 35.11 35.55 38.68
N TYR A 163 35.04 36.82 39.06
CA TYR A 163 34.83 37.94 38.13
C TYR A 163 35.90 38.03 37.02
N SER A 164 37.17 37.82 37.37
CA SER A 164 38.31 37.81 36.42
C SER A 164 38.21 36.67 35.40
N GLN A 165 37.65 35.53 35.80
CA GLN A 165 37.46 34.38 34.93
C GLN A 165 36.32 34.67 33.94
N ARG A 166 35.22 35.32 34.35
CA ARG A 166 34.12 35.71 33.44
C ARG A 166 34.60 36.57 32.25
N PHE A 167 35.59 37.43 32.48
CA PHE A 167 36.20 38.26 31.44
C PHE A 167 37.00 37.43 30.42
N LEU A 168 37.82 36.50 30.91
CA LEU A 168 38.55 35.56 30.05
C LEU A 168 37.58 34.71 29.21
N PHE A 169 36.44 34.33 29.79
CA PHE A 169 35.40 33.56 29.09
C PHE A 169 34.73 34.36 27.97
N LEU A 170 34.35 35.61 28.19
CA LEU A 170 33.81 36.46 27.12
C LEU A 170 34.84 36.65 26.00
N ALA A 171 36.10 36.92 26.37
CA ALA A 171 37.18 37.08 25.40
C ALA A 171 37.40 35.81 24.57
N MET A 172 37.34 34.61 25.19
CA MET A 172 37.45 33.34 24.49
C MET A 172 36.21 33.01 23.63
N SER A 173 35.00 33.36 24.05
CA SER A 173 33.79 33.18 23.24
C SER A 173 33.78 34.08 22.01
N VAL A 174 34.24 35.33 22.15
CA VAL A 174 34.41 36.23 20.99
C VAL A 174 35.54 35.76 20.09
N ALA A 175 36.66 35.29 20.68
CA ALA A 175 37.74 34.63 19.95
C ALA A 175 37.18 33.49 19.08
N ARG A 176 36.42 32.57 19.68
CA ARG A 176 35.78 31.46 18.98
C ARG A 176 34.86 31.93 17.85
N CYS A 177 33.96 32.88 18.09
CA CYS A 177 33.03 33.36 17.06
C CYS A 177 33.76 33.86 15.82
N CYS A 178 34.72 34.77 15.97
CA CYS A 178 35.48 35.30 14.83
C CYS A 178 36.43 34.27 14.20
N ILE A 179 36.95 33.31 14.97
CA ILE A 179 37.68 32.16 14.41
C ILE A 179 36.75 31.35 13.49
N THR A 180 35.52 31.08 13.93
CA THR A 180 34.57 30.25 13.17
C THR A 180 33.90 30.99 12.01
N SER A 181 33.72 32.30 12.11
CA SER A 181 33.03 33.10 11.07
C SER A 181 33.99 33.78 10.10
N ASP A 182 35.15 34.23 10.56
CA ASP A 182 36.00 35.19 9.84
C ASP A 182 37.36 34.58 9.41
N TRP A 183 37.76 33.41 9.94
CA TRP A 183 39.03 32.74 9.56
C TRP A 183 38.97 32.01 8.20
N LEU A 184 37.89 32.15 7.46
CA LEU A 184 37.82 31.75 6.04
C LEU A 184 38.47 32.79 5.11
N GLU A 185 38.79 34.00 5.62
CA GLU A 185 39.45 35.05 4.85
C GLU A 185 40.99 34.95 4.95
N SER A 186 41.68 35.24 3.83
CA SER A 186 43.12 35.02 3.65
C SER A 186 44.04 35.95 4.47
N THR A 187 43.48 36.90 5.23
CA THR A 187 44.23 37.83 6.08
C THR A 187 43.82 37.68 7.54
N PRO A 188 44.77 37.41 8.47
CA PRO A 188 44.44 37.25 9.87
C PRO A 188 43.91 38.56 10.47
N PRO A 189 42.84 38.51 11.28
CA PRO A 189 42.25 39.71 11.90
C PRO A 189 43.25 40.43 12.82
N THR A 190 43.30 41.76 12.72
CA THR A 190 44.16 42.61 13.56
C THR A 190 43.64 42.71 14.99
N PHE A 191 44.50 43.03 15.97
CA PHE A 191 44.08 43.24 17.36
C PHE A 191 42.96 44.29 17.51
N ASN A 192 42.98 45.35 16.70
CA ASN A 192 41.92 46.37 16.72
C ASN A 192 40.58 45.82 16.20
N TYR A 193 40.61 44.93 15.20
CA TYR A 193 39.41 44.23 14.72
C TYR A 193 38.83 43.33 15.82
N TRP A 194 39.68 42.55 16.49
CA TRP A 194 39.32 41.72 17.63
C TRP A 194 38.68 42.53 18.75
N LEU A 195 39.32 43.64 19.12
CA LEU A 195 38.83 44.52 20.18
C LEU A 195 37.48 45.14 19.80
N ALA A 196 37.29 45.56 18.55
CA ALA A 196 36.02 46.10 18.06
C ALA A 196 34.87 45.06 18.10
N ARG A 197 35.15 43.80 17.73
CA ARG A 197 34.18 42.70 17.80
C ARG A 197 33.83 42.33 19.23
N MET A 198 34.83 42.31 20.13
CA MET A 198 34.60 42.12 21.57
C MET A 198 33.71 43.20 22.16
N CYS A 199 33.98 44.47 21.82
CA CYS A 199 33.15 45.59 22.27
C CYS A 199 31.72 45.49 21.71
N SER A 200 31.54 45.13 20.44
CA SER A 200 30.22 44.98 19.82
C SER A 200 29.39 43.89 20.49
N MET A 201 29.99 42.72 20.75
CA MET A 201 29.34 41.61 21.46
C MET A 201 29.00 41.98 22.91
N PHE A 202 29.89 42.72 23.58
CA PHE A 202 29.64 43.26 24.91
C PHE A 202 28.37 44.14 24.96
N TYR A 203 28.18 45.04 23.98
CA TYR A 203 26.99 45.89 23.94
C TYR A 203 25.70 45.12 23.63
N LEU A 204 25.76 44.13 22.73
CA LEU A 204 24.62 43.27 22.40
C LEU A 204 24.16 42.46 23.63
N GLU A 205 25.12 41.86 24.34
CA GLU A 205 24.84 41.15 25.59
C GLU A 205 24.28 42.10 26.65
N MET A 206 24.92 43.25 26.89
CA MET A 206 24.43 44.25 27.84
C MET A 206 22.98 44.68 27.51
N GLY A 207 22.65 44.90 26.24
CA GLY A 207 21.29 45.20 25.78
C GLY A 207 20.30 44.05 26.06
N SER A 208 20.72 42.80 25.89
CA SER A 208 19.93 41.60 26.22
C SER A 208 19.59 41.53 27.72
N TYR A 209 20.55 41.85 28.60
CA TYR A 209 20.32 41.90 30.06
C TYR A 209 19.34 43.01 30.47
N VAL A 210 19.42 44.18 29.83
CA VAL A 210 18.50 45.30 30.09
C VAL A 210 17.06 44.94 29.68
N ARG A 211 16.86 44.28 28.54
CA ARG A 211 15.53 43.85 28.07
C ARG A 211 14.87 42.79 28.95
N LYS A 212 15.67 41.93 29.61
CA LYS A 212 15.17 40.81 30.45
C LYS A 212 14.76 41.23 31.88
N GLY A 213 14.60 42.52 32.16
CA GLY A 213 14.01 43.04 33.40
C GLY A 213 15.00 43.48 34.49
N ARG A 214 14.47 44.11 35.56
CA ARG A 214 15.27 44.85 36.57
C ARG A 214 16.32 44.02 37.30
N THR A 215 16.02 42.76 37.62
CA THR A 215 16.95 41.87 38.35
C THR A 215 18.15 41.48 37.48
N ARG A 216 17.91 41.19 36.20
CA ARG A 216 18.97 40.84 35.24
C ARG A 216 19.76 42.05 34.76
N ARG A 217 19.14 43.24 34.75
CA ARG A 217 19.83 44.51 34.55
C ARG A 217 20.89 44.77 35.62
N ARG A 218 20.59 44.58 36.91
CA ARG A 218 21.58 44.74 37.99
C ARG A 218 22.75 43.77 37.88
N ILE A 219 22.48 42.53 37.45
CA ILE A 219 23.51 41.53 37.19
C ILE A 219 24.37 41.95 36.00
N GLY A 220 23.75 42.42 34.92
CA GLY A 220 24.45 42.98 33.76
C GLY A 220 25.32 44.17 34.14
N GLU A 221 24.78 45.16 34.85
CA GLU A 221 25.53 46.33 35.33
C GLU A 221 26.68 45.92 36.26
N ALA A 222 26.48 44.98 37.19
CA ALA A 222 27.54 44.51 38.08
C ALA A 222 28.67 43.77 37.34
N ILE A 223 28.34 43.02 36.28
CA ILE A 223 29.33 42.27 35.47
C ILE A 223 30.03 43.19 34.45
N TRP A 224 29.32 44.18 33.91
CA TRP A 224 29.75 44.90 32.72
C TRP A 224 30.16 46.36 32.97
N ALA A 225 29.69 47.01 34.04
CA ALA A 225 30.02 48.41 34.32
C ALA A 225 31.52 48.69 34.50
N PRO A 226 32.33 47.83 35.17
CA PRO A 226 33.77 48.06 35.27
C PRO A 226 34.47 48.01 33.90
N PHE A 227 33.97 47.20 32.96
CA PHE A 227 34.50 47.15 31.59
C PHE A 227 34.11 48.38 30.78
N ALA A 228 32.85 48.82 30.87
CA ALA A 228 32.40 50.08 30.25
C ALA A 228 33.21 51.28 30.77
N GLN A 229 33.50 51.30 32.07
CA GLN A 229 34.34 52.33 32.69
C GLN A 229 35.79 52.26 32.18
N TRP A 230 36.37 51.07 32.06
CA TRP A 230 37.71 50.90 31.50
C TRP A 230 37.78 51.35 30.03
N LEU A 231 36.80 50.99 29.19
CA LEU A 231 36.73 51.43 27.80
C LEU A 231 36.63 52.96 27.69
N GLY A 232 35.80 53.59 28.52
CA GLY A 232 35.67 55.04 28.59
C GLY A 232 36.96 55.73 29.01
N ASN A 233 37.66 55.19 30.01
CA ASN A 233 38.92 55.75 30.52
C ASN A 233 40.06 55.66 29.50
N ASN A 234 40.09 54.61 28.68
CA ASN A 234 41.14 54.40 27.69
C ASN A 234 40.84 55.04 26.32
N ARG A 235 39.75 55.84 26.22
CA ARG A 235 39.32 56.52 24.99
C ARG A 235 39.35 55.60 23.77
N VAL A 236 38.92 54.35 23.94
CA VAL A 236 38.73 53.43 22.82
C VAL A 236 37.53 53.97 22.02
N MET A 237 37.81 54.87 21.07
CA MET A 237 36.79 55.48 20.23
C MET A 237 36.43 54.50 19.13
N PHE A 238 35.13 54.23 18.99
CA PHE A 238 34.57 53.42 17.93
C PHE A 238 34.80 54.12 16.60
N VAL A 239 35.69 53.57 15.77
CA VAL A 239 35.72 53.90 14.34
C VAL A 239 34.87 52.82 13.66
N GLY A 240 33.56 52.98 13.71
CA GLY A 240 32.62 52.07 13.08
C GLY A 240 31.25 52.70 13.03
N ASP A 241 30.87 53.19 11.86
CA ASP A 241 29.49 53.55 11.52
C ASP A 241 28.60 52.33 11.79
N LEU A 242 27.78 52.42 12.84
CA LEU A 242 26.70 51.48 13.13
C LEU A 242 25.42 51.89 12.35
N SER A 243 25.58 52.31 11.09
CA SER A 243 24.45 52.46 10.16
C SER A 243 24.30 51.17 9.35
N MET A 244 23.71 50.16 9.99
CA MET A 244 23.00 49.06 9.32
C MET A 244 21.73 48.74 10.10
#